data_AF-A0A1B6CCZ0-F1
#
_entry.id   AF-A0A1B6CCZ0-F1
#
_cell.length_a   1.000
_cell.length_b   1.000
_cell.length_c   1.000
_cell.angle_alpha   90.00
_cell.angle_beta   90.00
_cell.angle_gamma   90.00
#
_symmetry.space_group_name_H-M   'P 1'
#
loop_
_entity.id
_entity.type
_entity.pdbx_description
1 polymer ?
#
loop_
_entity_poly.entity_id
_entity_poly.type
_entity_poly.pdbx_seq_one_letter_code
_entity_poly.pdbx_strand_id
1 'polypeptide(L)'
;MLCHMFWLICTSVLVYVSAYNTENIEYYSPQVYAYSRTYMCYGDNFTVYSVPENIRLNRTRCGIYIHKKEFKEPPRIIYTEANKKGLYTVMVGEAVKDFETGWFYLLWLLVNIKGKDLIIGNLEDADEFMPYFGPDPPKNMGPRTYQILLYYHRKKVPFKQQLPVRLRSNFDFFNWVRDQHAQFQGPIAATQFKIQT
;
A
#
# COMPACT_ATOMS: atom_id res chain seq x y z
N MET A 1 -51.25 -43.14 -43.87
CA MET A 1 -50.97 -41.70 -43.70
C MET A 1 -51.40 -41.31 -42.28
N LEU A 2 -50.45 -40.81 -41.48
CA LEU A 2 -50.59 -40.20 -40.13
C LEU A 2 -51.05 -41.17 -38.99
N CYS A 3 -50.18 -41.67 -38.11
CA CYS A 3 -49.27 -41.08 -37.11
C CYS A 3 -49.94 -40.71 -35.76
N HIS A 4 -49.37 -41.30 -34.72
CA HIS A 4 -49.69 -41.34 -33.29
C HIS A 4 -50.01 -40.02 -32.57
N MET A 5 -50.75 -40.12 -31.46
CA MET A 5 -50.58 -39.22 -30.32
C MET A 5 -50.70 -40.01 -28.99
N PHE A 6 -49.55 -40.23 -28.36
CA PHE A 6 -49.40 -40.63 -26.96
C PHE A 6 -49.29 -39.35 -26.12
N TRP A 7 -49.93 -39.31 -24.94
CA TRP A 7 -49.64 -38.30 -23.91
C TRP A 7 -49.29 -39.04 -22.61
N LEU A 8 -48.04 -38.90 -22.18
CA LEU A 8 -47.50 -39.34 -20.90
C LEU A 8 -47.14 -38.06 -20.14
N ILE A 9 -47.83 -37.82 -19.01
CA ILE A 9 -47.59 -36.68 -18.14
C ILE A 9 -46.40 -37.05 -17.22
N CYS A 10 -45.28 -36.37 -17.42
CA CYS A 10 -44.09 -36.49 -16.58
C CYS A 10 -44.11 -35.36 -15.54
N THR A 11 -44.37 -35.69 -14.28
CA THR A 11 -44.29 -34.75 -13.15
C THR A 11 -42.83 -34.58 -12.73
N SER A 12 -42.22 -33.46 -13.15
CA SER A 12 -40.88 -33.08 -12.73
C SER A 12 -40.88 -32.54 -11.30
N VAL A 13 -40.18 -33.24 -10.41
CA VAL A 13 -39.81 -32.79 -9.06
C VAL A 13 -38.78 -31.67 -9.18
N LEU A 14 -39.14 -30.46 -8.72
CA LEU A 14 -38.22 -29.32 -8.62
C LEU A 14 -37.34 -29.50 -7.38
N VAL A 15 -36.08 -29.87 -7.60
CA VAL A 15 -35.03 -29.81 -6.58
C VAL A 15 -34.55 -28.34 -6.50
N TYR A 16 -34.84 -27.69 -5.38
CA TYR A 16 -34.26 -26.37 -5.08
C TYR A 16 -32.78 -26.56 -4.75
N VAL A 17 -31.91 -26.23 -5.70
CA VAL A 17 -30.48 -26.04 -5.44
C VAL A 17 -30.34 -24.67 -4.76
N SER A 18 -30.06 -24.68 -3.46
CA SER A 18 -29.65 -23.48 -2.73
C SER A 18 -28.39 -22.92 -3.39
N ALA A 19 -28.47 -21.71 -3.93
CA ALA A 19 -27.32 -21.00 -4.45
C ALA A 19 -26.38 -20.72 -3.27
N TYR A 20 -25.19 -21.33 -3.31
CA TYR A 20 -24.10 -21.03 -2.40
C TYR A 20 -23.83 -19.52 -2.43
N ASN A 21 -24.01 -18.87 -1.29
CA ASN A 21 -23.72 -17.46 -1.10
C ASN A 21 -22.20 -17.29 -1.19
N THR A 22 -21.72 -16.88 -2.36
CA THR A 22 -20.34 -16.48 -2.55
C THR A 22 -20.23 -15.09 -1.96
N GLU A 23 -19.75 -15.00 -0.72
CA GLU A 23 -19.26 -13.72 -0.20
C GLU A 23 -18.17 -13.24 -1.17
N ASN A 24 -18.51 -12.23 -1.97
CA ASN A 24 -17.57 -11.54 -2.82
C ASN A 24 -16.47 -10.98 -1.91
N ILE A 25 -15.31 -11.62 -1.91
CA ILE A 25 -14.12 -11.09 -1.25
C ILE A 25 -13.76 -9.82 -2.03
N GLU A 26 -14.18 -8.66 -1.51
CA GLU A 26 -13.92 -7.35 -2.09
C GLU A 26 -12.41 -7.09 -1.99
N TYR A 27 -11.69 -7.42 -3.06
CA TYR A 27 -10.27 -7.13 -3.19
C TYR A 27 -10.08 -5.61 -3.19
N TYR A 28 -9.15 -5.09 -2.39
CA TYR A 28 -8.78 -3.67 -2.42
C TYR A 28 -8.25 -3.32 -3.81
N SER A 29 -9.08 -2.65 -4.61
CA SER A 29 -8.67 -2.11 -5.91
C SER A 29 -8.17 -0.68 -5.72
N PRO A 30 -6.91 -0.38 -6.06
CA PRO A 30 -6.38 0.97 -6.00
C PRO A 30 -7.20 1.93 -6.85
N GLN A 31 -7.89 2.88 -6.20
CA GLN A 31 -8.88 3.73 -6.87
C GLN A 31 -8.26 4.89 -7.69
N VAL A 32 -6.96 5.15 -7.54
CA VAL A 32 -6.29 6.31 -8.15
C VAL A 32 -5.15 5.88 -9.07
N TYR A 33 -4.17 5.12 -8.55
CA TYR A 33 -3.12 4.51 -9.35
C TYR A 33 -3.02 3.02 -9.08
N ALA A 34 -2.95 2.21 -10.13
CA ALA A 34 -2.71 0.78 -9.99
C ALA A 34 -1.35 0.54 -9.32
N TYR A 35 -1.32 -0.36 -8.34
CA TYR A 35 -0.08 -0.78 -7.72
C TYR A 35 0.78 -1.59 -8.70
N SER A 36 2.09 -1.31 -8.72
CA SER A 36 3.09 -2.14 -9.38
C SER A 36 4.26 -2.38 -8.46
N ARG A 37 4.69 -3.63 -8.34
CA ARG A 37 5.89 -3.96 -7.55
C ARG A 37 7.17 -3.36 -8.14
N THR A 38 7.21 -3.19 -9.46
CA THR A 38 8.43 -2.78 -10.16
C THR A 38 8.48 -1.29 -10.43
N TYR A 39 7.35 -0.59 -10.39
CA TYR A 39 7.27 0.82 -10.79
C TYR A 39 6.18 1.61 -10.05
N MET A 40 6.58 2.36 -9.03
CA MET A 40 5.72 3.25 -8.23
C MET A 40 6.23 4.68 -8.28
N CYS A 41 6.03 5.34 -9.43
CA CYS A 41 6.56 6.67 -9.72
C CYS A 41 5.46 7.62 -10.22
N TYR A 42 4.63 8.14 -9.32
CA TYR A 42 3.50 9.00 -9.67
C TYR A 42 3.15 10.00 -8.56
N GLY A 43 2.45 11.07 -8.94
CA GLY A 43 2.16 12.22 -8.08
C GLY A 43 3.26 13.28 -8.16
N ASP A 44 3.02 14.35 -8.91
CA ASP A 44 4.00 15.42 -9.17
C ASP A 44 4.34 16.23 -7.90
N ASN A 45 3.39 16.30 -6.98
CA ASN A 45 3.47 17.09 -5.75
C ASN A 45 3.98 16.29 -4.54
N PHE A 46 4.49 15.07 -4.78
CA PHE A 46 5.03 14.20 -3.74
C PHE A 46 6.55 14.14 -3.82
N THR A 47 7.20 14.55 -2.74
CA THR A 47 8.66 14.58 -2.65
C THR A 47 9.13 13.98 -1.34
N VAL A 48 10.12 13.10 -1.43
CA VAL A 48 10.82 12.52 -0.30
C VAL A 48 12.27 13.00 -0.33
N TYR A 49 12.79 13.42 0.82
CA TYR A 49 14.19 13.80 1.00
C TYR A 49 14.87 12.78 1.90
N SER A 50 15.98 12.23 1.40
CA SER A 50 16.84 11.33 2.17
C SER A 50 17.58 12.06 3.31
N VAL A 51 18.17 11.30 4.23
CA VAL A 51 19.00 11.82 5.30
C VAL A 51 20.31 11.01 5.32
N PRO A 52 21.50 11.64 5.31
CA PRO A 52 21.73 13.06 5.61
C PRO A 52 21.80 14.00 4.40
N GLU A 53 22.01 13.51 3.18
CA GLU A 53 22.38 14.38 2.06
C GLU A 53 21.18 15.08 1.38
N ASN A 54 19.95 14.88 1.87
CA ASN A 54 18.74 15.48 1.30
C ASN A 54 18.57 15.17 -0.19
N ILE A 55 18.93 13.95 -0.61
CA ILE A 55 18.68 13.48 -1.97
C ILE A 55 17.17 13.51 -2.22
N ARG A 56 16.79 14.29 -3.22
CA ARG A 56 15.39 14.47 -3.63
C ARG A 56 14.92 13.28 -4.45
N LEU A 57 13.92 12.56 -3.93
CA LEU A 57 13.12 11.57 -4.64
C LEU A 57 11.74 12.17 -4.95
N ASN A 58 11.38 12.19 -6.22
CA ASN A 58 10.07 12.60 -6.72
C ASN A 58 9.85 11.89 -8.07
N ARG A 59 8.77 12.19 -8.80
CA ARG A 59 8.48 11.57 -10.10
C ARG A 59 9.67 11.54 -11.06
N THR A 60 10.42 12.65 -11.18
CA THR A 60 11.57 12.77 -12.11
C THR A 60 12.82 12.03 -11.64
N ARG A 61 12.97 11.81 -10.34
CA ARG A 61 14.11 11.11 -9.72
C ARG A 61 13.69 9.77 -9.10
N CYS A 62 12.63 9.18 -9.62
CA CYS A 62 12.10 7.93 -9.11
C CYS A 62 12.91 6.73 -9.62
N GLY A 63 13.11 5.73 -8.76
CA GLY A 63 13.80 4.49 -9.10
C GLY A 63 15.32 4.59 -9.23
N ILE A 64 15.91 5.73 -8.85
CA ILE A 64 17.36 5.91 -8.85
C ILE A 64 18.04 5.00 -7.82
N TYR A 65 19.31 4.70 -8.07
CA TYR A 65 20.17 4.02 -7.11
C TYR A 65 20.62 5.01 -6.04
N ILE A 66 20.50 4.61 -4.78
CA ILE A 66 20.88 5.40 -3.62
C ILE A 66 21.72 4.53 -2.68
N HIS A 67 22.74 5.12 -2.06
CA HIS A 67 23.52 4.45 -1.05
C HIS A 67 22.70 4.23 0.23
N LYS A 68 22.79 3.05 0.86
CA LYS A 68 21.93 2.70 2.02
C LYS A 68 21.99 3.69 3.19
N LYS A 69 23.09 4.42 3.34
CA LYS A 69 23.27 5.46 4.38
C LYS A 69 22.17 6.53 4.34
N GLU A 70 21.65 6.83 3.16
CA GLU A 70 20.67 7.90 2.91
C GLU A 70 19.27 7.60 3.46
N PHE A 71 19.01 6.34 3.81
CA PHE A 71 17.75 5.89 4.41
C PHE A 71 18.02 5.11 5.70
N LYS A 72 19.13 5.39 6.39
CA LYS A 72 19.32 4.86 7.75
C LYS A 72 18.42 5.57 8.76
N GLU A 73 18.16 6.85 8.54
CA GLU A 73 17.22 7.66 9.32
C GLU A 73 15.88 7.86 8.58
N PRO A 74 14.78 8.14 9.30
CA PRO A 74 13.49 8.44 8.69
C PRO A 74 13.60 9.57 7.67
N PRO A 75 13.11 9.40 6.43
CA PRO A 75 13.18 10.44 5.42
C PRO A 75 12.12 11.53 5.69
N ARG A 76 12.36 12.74 5.19
CA ARG A 76 11.35 13.81 5.21
C ARG A 76 10.41 13.65 4.02
N ILE A 77 9.11 13.66 4.27
CA ILE A 77 8.08 13.38 3.27
C ILE A 77 7.16 14.58 3.14
N ILE A 78 7.02 15.12 1.94
CA ILE A 78 6.20 16.28 1.63
C ILE A 78 5.19 15.94 0.54
N TYR A 79 3.95 16.36 0.75
CA TYR A 79 2.91 16.38 -0.27
C TYR A 79 2.26 17.77 -0.33
N THR A 80 2.65 18.59 -1.30
CA THR A 80 2.27 20.01 -1.35
C THR A 80 0.78 20.24 -1.66
N GLU A 81 0.11 19.24 -2.23
CA GLU A 81 -1.33 19.27 -2.54
C GLU A 81 -2.19 18.58 -1.47
N ALA A 82 -1.64 18.30 -0.29
CA ALA A 82 -2.45 17.71 0.77
C ALA A 82 -3.62 18.64 1.15
N ASN A 83 -4.82 18.08 1.26
CA ASN A 83 -5.94 18.78 1.87
C ASN A 83 -5.60 19.03 3.34
N LYS A 84 -5.54 20.29 3.76
CA LYS A 84 -5.16 20.67 5.14
C LYS A 84 -6.00 20.00 6.23
N LYS A 85 -7.26 19.65 5.94
CA LYS A 85 -8.18 18.96 6.86
C LYS A 85 -8.22 17.44 6.67
N GLY A 86 -7.49 16.94 5.67
CA GLY A 86 -7.42 15.52 5.33
C GLY A 86 -6.48 14.74 6.25
N LEU A 87 -6.64 13.42 6.25
CA LEU A 87 -5.75 12.49 6.91
C LEU A 87 -5.05 11.61 5.88
N TYR A 88 -3.79 11.28 6.17
CA TYR A 88 -2.92 10.57 5.26
C TYR A 88 -2.21 9.42 5.97
N THR A 89 -1.77 8.47 5.17
CA THR A 89 -0.96 7.32 5.57
C THR A 89 0.24 7.20 4.66
N VAL A 90 1.40 7.00 5.27
CA VAL A 90 2.65 6.70 4.57
C VAL A 90 3.07 5.28 4.92
N MET A 91 3.36 4.48 3.89
CA MET A 91 4.01 3.18 4.04
C MET A 91 5.38 3.23 3.36
N VAL A 92 6.41 2.77 4.05
CA VAL A 92 7.72 2.49 3.47
C VAL A 92 7.97 0.99 3.57
N GLY A 93 8.32 0.36 2.46
CA GLY A 93 8.55 -1.08 2.44
C GLY A 93 9.46 -1.54 1.30
N GLU A 94 10.10 -2.69 1.50
CA GLU A 94 10.78 -3.40 0.41
C GLU A 94 9.77 -4.17 -0.43
N ALA A 95 9.81 -3.94 -1.73
CA ALA A 95 9.05 -4.66 -2.74
C ALA A 95 9.77 -5.98 -3.09
N VAL A 96 9.73 -6.94 -2.16
CA VAL A 96 10.45 -8.23 -2.27
C VAL A 96 9.93 -9.02 -3.48
N LYS A 97 10.82 -9.50 -4.35
CA LYS A 97 10.43 -10.14 -5.62
C LYS A 97 9.57 -11.40 -5.44
N ASP A 98 9.82 -12.17 -4.38
CA ASP A 98 9.19 -13.48 -4.19
C ASP A 98 7.91 -13.43 -3.33
N PHE A 99 7.52 -12.24 -2.85
CA PHE A 99 6.29 -12.07 -2.09
C PHE A 99 5.05 -12.08 -2.99
N GLU A 100 3.86 -12.16 -2.39
CA GLU A 100 2.60 -11.93 -3.10
C GLU A 100 2.38 -10.42 -3.37
N THR A 101 1.60 -10.08 -4.39
CA THR A 101 1.32 -8.66 -4.72
C THR A 101 0.61 -7.99 -3.55
N GLY A 102 1.13 -6.84 -3.09
CA GLY A 102 0.62 -6.14 -1.91
C GLY A 102 1.30 -6.53 -0.59
N TRP A 103 2.20 -7.51 -0.62
CA TRP A 103 3.02 -7.90 0.52
C TRP A 103 4.39 -7.25 0.47
N PHE A 104 4.88 -6.82 1.63
CA PHE A 104 6.13 -6.07 1.76
C PHE A 104 6.97 -6.57 2.92
N TYR A 105 8.28 -6.29 2.85
CA TYR A 105 9.05 -6.11 4.08
C TYR A 105 8.77 -4.70 4.61
N LEU A 106 7.96 -4.56 5.67
CA LEU A 106 7.53 -3.26 6.19
C LEU A 106 8.67 -2.57 6.96
N LEU A 107 9.06 -1.39 6.49
CA LEU A 107 10.09 -0.56 7.11
C LEU A 107 9.50 0.55 7.96
N TRP A 108 8.37 1.13 7.56
CA TRP A 108 7.72 2.21 8.30
C TRP A 108 6.23 2.27 7.96
N LEU A 109 5.38 2.55 8.95
CA LEU A 109 3.96 2.78 8.74
C LEU A 109 3.46 3.88 9.67
N LEU A 110 3.18 5.04 9.07
CA LEU A 110 2.56 6.18 9.72
C LEU A 110 1.14 6.35 9.24
N VAL A 111 0.21 6.63 10.15
CA VAL A 111 -1.19 6.91 9.83
C VAL A 111 -1.64 8.21 10.49
N ASN A 112 -2.85 8.65 10.14
CA ASN A 112 -3.46 9.86 10.70
C ASN A 112 -2.59 11.13 10.57
N ILE A 113 -1.69 11.17 9.58
CA ILE A 113 -0.90 12.34 9.28
C ILE A 113 -1.86 13.44 8.83
N LYS A 114 -1.89 14.58 9.53
CA LYS A 114 -2.75 15.71 9.14
C LYS A 114 -2.18 16.34 7.89
N GLY A 115 -3.03 16.62 6.90
CA GLY A 115 -2.56 17.19 5.63
C GLY A 115 -1.83 18.52 5.79
N LYS A 116 -2.23 19.37 6.75
CA LYS A 116 -1.51 20.62 7.05
C LYS A 116 -0.04 20.39 7.45
N ASP A 117 0.26 19.29 8.11
CA ASP A 117 1.60 18.95 8.60
C ASP A 117 2.39 18.26 7.48
N LEU A 118 1.72 17.42 6.68
CA LEU A 118 2.29 16.77 5.49
C LEU A 118 2.75 17.77 4.41
N ILE A 119 2.10 18.92 4.26
CA ILE A 119 2.51 19.98 3.29
C ILE A 119 3.92 20.49 3.61
N ILE A 120 4.26 20.59 4.89
CA ILE A 120 5.56 21.11 5.35
C ILE A 120 6.54 20.00 5.75
N GLY A 121 6.08 18.75 5.72
CA GLY A 121 6.86 17.57 6.08
C GLY A 121 7.06 17.38 7.58
N ASN A 122 6.12 17.88 8.39
CA ASN A 122 6.06 17.54 9.81
C ASN A 122 5.24 16.25 10.01
N LEU A 123 5.85 15.25 10.64
CA LEU A 123 5.26 13.93 10.90
C LEU A 123 5.19 13.60 12.41
N GLU A 124 5.54 14.54 13.29
CA GLU A 124 5.63 14.31 14.75
C GLU A 124 4.30 13.89 15.38
N ASP A 125 3.19 14.43 14.88
CA ASP A 125 1.83 14.18 15.35
C ASP A 125 1.17 12.92 14.75
N ALA A 126 1.88 12.19 13.89
CA ALA A 126 1.34 11.00 13.23
C ALA A 126 1.30 9.80 14.18
N ASP A 127 0.31 8.93 13.99
CA ASP A 127 0.23 7.67 14.73
C ASP A 127 1.17 6.65 14.05
N GLU A 128 2.25 6.25 14.74
CA GLU A 128 3.25 5.33 14.22
C GLU A 128 2.90 3.87 14.53
N PHE A 129 2.33 3.16 13.56
CA PHE A 129 1.98 1.74 13.69
C PHE A 129 3.21 0.84 13.61
N MET A 130 4.16 1.15 12.74
CA MET A 130 5.42 0.41 12.65
C MET A 130 6.55 1.42 12.71
N PRO A 131 7.43 1.38 13.73
CA PRO A 131 8.59 2.25 13.82
C PRO A 131 9.45 2.23 12.57
N TYR A 132 10.16 3.31 12.29
CA TYR A 132 11.12 3.31 11.19
C TYR A 132 12.22 2.27 11.43
N PHE A 133 12.52 1.48 10.39
CA PHE A 133 13.69 0.61 10.33
C PHE A 133 14.32 0.79 8.95
N GLY A 134 15.48 1.44 8.90
CA GLY A 134 16.13 1.76 7.63
C GLY A 134 16.57 0.52 6.85
N PRO A 135 16.68 0.58 5.52
CA PRO A 135 17.14 -0.55 4.71
C PRO A 135 18.49 -1.11 5.18
N ASP A 136 18.56 -2.44 5.29
CA ASP A 136 19.81 -3.16 5.48
C ASP A 136 19.87 -4.41 4.61
N PRO A 137 19.93 -4.24 3.28
CA PRO A 137 19.95 -5.37 2.37
C PRO A 137 21.25 -6.19 2.55
N PRO A 138 21.16 -7.54 2.53
CA PRO A 138 22.34 -8.40 2.56
C PRO A 138 23.26 -8.13 1.36
N LYS A 139 24.56 -8.33 1.56
CA LYS A 139 25.58 -8.14 0.50
C LYS A 139 25.35 -9.13 -0.64
N ASN A 140 25.66 -8.73 -1.88
CA ASN A 140 25.69 -9.59 -3.07
C ASN A 140 24.33 -10.18 -3.53
N MET A 141 23.18 -9.67 -3.07
CA MET A 141 21.84 -10.15 -3.48
C MET A 141 21.20 -9.33 -4.62
N GLY A 142 22.00 -8.53 -5.32
CA GLY A 142 21.51 -7.65 -6.38
C GLY A 142 20.69 -6.46 -5.84
N PRO A 143 20.08 -5.67 -6.73
CA PRO A 143 19.37 -4.45 -6.35
C PRO A 143 18.04 -4.75 -5.67
N ARG A 144 17.79 -4.09 -4.52
CA ARG A 144 16.52 -4.14 -3.80
C ARG A 144 15.74 -2.86 -3.99
N THR A 145 14.43 -3.00 -4.25
CA THR A 145 13.53 -1.88 -4.53
C THR A 145 12.74 -1.53 -3.28
N TYR A 146 12.83 -0.28 -2.87
CA TYR A 146 12.11 0.27 -1.73
C TYR A 146 11.08 1.27 -2.22
N GLN A 147 9.85 1.13 -1.76
CA GLN A 147 8.72 1.94 -2.19
C GLN A 147 8.19 2.76 -1.01
N ILE A 148 7.81 4.00 -1.31
CA ILE A 148 7.20 4.94 -0.37
C ILE A 148 5.85 5.31 -0.94
N LEU A 149 4.78 4.85 -0.29
CA LEU A 149 3.42 4.97 -0.78
C LEU A 149 2.64 5.95 0.10
N LEU A 150 1.92 6.87 -0.53
CA LEU A 150 1.03 7.81 0.14
C LEU A 150 -0.42 7.48 -0.16
N TYR A 151 -1.23 7.39 0.89
CA TYR A 151 -2.67 7.19 0.81
C TYR A 151 -3.39 8.32 1.55
N TYR A 152 -4.58 8.66 1.07
CA TYR A 152 -5.54 9.51 1.78
C TYR A 152 -6.58 8.62 2.47
N HIS A 153 -7.15 9.07 3.58
CA HIS A 153 -8.31 8.44 4.19
C HIS A 153 -9.22 9.47 4.85
N ARG A 154 -10.52 9.15 4.94
CA ARG A 154 -11.55 10.10 5.41
C ARG A 154 -11.85 9.98 6.90
N LYS A 155 -11.62 8.80 7.48
CA LYS A 155 -11.88 8.52 8.89
C LYS A 155 -10.57 8.23 9.60
N LYS A 156 -10.46 8.62 10.87
CA LYS A 156 -9.28 8.32 11.67
C LYS A 156 -9.09 6.80 11.79
N VAL A 157 -7.87 6.33 11.53
CA VAL A 157 -7.46 4.95 11.80
C VAL A 157 -7.32 4.78 13.31
N PRO A 158 -7.99 3.82 13.98
CA PRO A 158 -7.85 3.64 15.41
C PRO A 158 -6.43 3.20 15.79
N PHE A 159 -5.70 4.03 16.53
CA PHE A 159 -4.38 3.67 17.05
C PHE A 159 -4.46 3.35 18.55
N LYS A 160 -4.04 2.15 18.92
CA LYS A 160 -3.96 1.69 20.32
C LYS A 160 -2.55 1.31 20.72
N GLN A 161 -1.82 0.65 19.81
CA GLN A 161 -0.47 0.16 20.03
C GLN A 161 0.23 -0.04 18.68
N GLN A 162 1.55 -0.12 18.73
CA GLN A 162 2.38 -0.50 17.60
C GLN A 162 2.14 -1.95 17.19
N LEU A 163 2.35 -2.22 15.90
CA LEU A 163 2.37 -3.57 15.35
C LEU A 163 3.60 -4.34 15.86
N PRO A 164 3.46 -5.64 16.14
CA PRO A 164 4.59 -6.48 16.48
C PRO A 164 5.66 -6.46 15.37
N VAL A 165 6.93 -6.28 15.74
CA VAL A 165 8.08 -6.22 14.80
C VAL A 165 8.16 -7.45 13.88
N ARG A 166 7.73 -8.62 14.35
CA ARG A 166 7.66 -9.85 13.54
C ARG A 166 6.78 -9.73 12.29
N LEU A 167 5.84 -8.78 12.26
CA LEU A 167 4.97 -8.56 11.09
C LEU A 167 5.70 -7.87 9.95
N ARG A 168 6.90 -7.34 10.15
CA ARG A 168 7.67 -6.68 9.08
C ARG A 168 7.91 -7.60 7.90
N SER A 169 8.31 -8.84 8.14
CA SER A 169 8.84 -9.73 7.10
C SER A 169 7.80 -10.29 6.13
N ASN A 170 6.51 -10.11 6.39
CA ASN A 170 5.45 -10.61 5.51
C ASN A 170 4.19 -9.79 5.74
N PHE A 171 4.28 -8.49 5.48
CA PHE A 171 3.19 -7.56 5.79
C PHE A 171 2.26 -7.41 4.58
N ASP A 172 1.05 -7.94 4.69
CA ASP A 172 -0.03 -7.72 3.73
C ASP A 172 -0.66 -6.33 3.93
N PHE A 173 -0.11 -5.34 3.24
CA PHE A 173 -0.51 -3.96 3.43
C PHE A 173 -1.93 -3.68 2.90
N PHE A 174 -2.35 -4.34 1.82
CA PHE A 174 -3.65 -4.05 1.21
C PHE A 174 -4.81 -4.65 2.00
N ASN A 175 -4.64 -5.86 2.55
CA ASN A 175 -5.60 -6.37 3.51
C ASN A 175 -5.59 -5.52 4.79
N TRP A 176 -4.42 -5.11 5.29
CA TRP A 176 -4.36 -4.20 6.44
C TRP A 176 -5.13 -2.88 6.18
N VAL A 177 -4.96 -2.26 5.01
CA VAL A 177 -5.67 -1.03 4.60
C VAL A 177 -7.19 -1.23 4.62
N ARG A 178 -7.67 -2.35 4.05
CA ARG A 178 -9.10 -2.70 4.02
C ARG A 178 -9.66 -2.84 5.44
N ASP A 179 -8.94 -3.55 6.30
CA ASP A 179 -9.39 -3.93 7.63
C ASP A 179 -9.45 -2.73 8.60
N GLN A 180 -8.85 -1.58 8.26
CA GLN A 180 -8.94 -0.37 9.07
C GLN A 180 -10.30 0.34 8.99
N HIS A 181 -11.13 0.02 7.98
CA HIS A 181 -12.42 0.68 7.73
C HIS A 181 -12.38 2.23 7.69
N ALA A 182 -11.20 2.80 7.37
CA ALA A 182 -10.94 4.24 7.41
C ALA A 182 -11.31 4.98 6.11
N GLN A 183 -11.89 4.28 5.13
CA GLN A 183 -12.21 4.80 3.79
C GLN A 183 -10.96 5.33 3.08
N PHE A 184 -9.98 4.43 2.92
CA PHE A 184 -8.75 4.72 2.21
C PHE A 184 -8.99 4.99 0.71
N GLN A 185 -8.24 5.94 0.19
CA GLN A 185 -8.13 6.25 -1.23
C GLN A 185 -6.64 6.26 -1.57
N GLY A 186 -6.24 5.46 -2.56
CA GLY A 186 -4.87 5.50 -3.03
C GLY A 186 -4.38 4.20 -3.65
N PRO A 187 -3.06 4.07 -3.82
CA PRO A 187 -2.06 5.10 -3.52
C PRO A 187 -2.33 6.37 -4.36
N ILE A 188 -2.25 7.54 -3.75
CA ILE A 188 -2.47 8.84 -4.42
C ILE A 188 -1.17 9.46 -4.94
N ALA A 189 -0.05 9.05 -4.34
CA ALA A 189 1.29 9.37 -4.79
C ALA A 189 2.26 8.28 -4.34
N ALA A 190 3.34 8.09 -5.08
CA ALA A 190 4.39 7.18 -4.68
C ALA A 190 5.73 7.55 -5.34
N THR A 191 6.81 7.20 -4.64
CA THR A 191 8.14 7.15 -5.22
C THR A 191 8.83 5.86 -4.81
N GLN A 192 9.88 5.50 -5.51
CA GLN A 192 10.72 4.36 -5.15
C GLN A 192 12.20 4.70 -5.34
N PHE A 193 13.07 3.90 -4.74
CA PHE A 193 14.52 3.94 -4.96
C PHE A 193 15.08 2.51 -4.90
N LYS A 194 16.33 2.36 -5.34
CA LYS A 194 17.04 1.09 -5.33
C LYS A 194 18.29 1.19 -4.47
N ILE A 195 18.59 0.15 -3.71
CA ILE A 195 19.88 -0.03 -3.04
C ILE A 195 20.53 -1.29 -3.60
N GLN A 196 21.82 -1.19 -3.88
CA GLN A 196 22.68 -2.34 -4.21
C GLN A 196 23.91 -2.27 -3.28
N THR A 197 24.27 -3.42 -2.72
CA THR A 197 25.36 -3.61 -1.74
C THR A 197 26.44 -4.54 -2.25
#